data_AF-A0A368GZL1-F1
#
_entry.id   AF-A0A368GZL1-F1
#
_cell.length_a   1.000
_cell.length_b   1.000
_cell.length_c   1.000
_cell.angle_alpha   90.00
_cell.angle_beta   90.00
_cell.angle_gamma   90.00
#
_symmetry.space_group_name_H-M   'P 1'
#
loop_
_entity.id
_entity.type
_entity.pdbx_description
1 polymer ?
#
loop_
_entity_poly.entity_id
_entity_poly.type
_entity_poly.pdbx_seq_one_letter_code
_entity_poly.pdbx_strand_id
1 'polypeptide(L)'
;MKVALALLVTLVSVNVMEAAEDVIENPEKCFVDRHFRNLFDRGHNKLRLSKGLPEVVYDCEFEEHAREEEENNGYLDGKGYGKLVFERTYDRSVLRAVERAFNELKSDPNAVALIANPKATRFGCWGRLFRVKSTGEKKTRVTCAYDKK
;
A
#
# COMPACT_ATOMS: atom_id res chain seq x y z
N MET A 1 32.86 -56.39 -23.45
CA MET A 1 33.15 -55.07 -22.86
C MET A 1 32.39 -53.99 -23.61
N LYS A 2 31.31 -53.43 -23.03
CA LYS A 2 30.79 -52.09 -23.39
C LYS A 2 30.12 -51.52 -22.13
N VAL A 3 30.83 -50.64 -21.43
CA VAL A 3 30.30 -49.87 -20.30
C VAL A 3 29.68 -48.61 -20.91
N ALA A 4 28.35 -48.50 -20.85
CA ALA A 4 27.66 -47.27 -21.25
C ALA A 4 27.63 -46.33 -20.05
N LEU A 5 28.44 -45.27 -20.12
CA LEU A 5 28.51 -44.18 -19.16
C LEU A 5 27.34 -43.23 -19.44
N ALA A 6 26.28 -43.27 -18.62
CA ALA A 6 25.18 -42.32 -18.70
C ALA A 6 25.56 -41.04 -17.93
N LEU A 7 25.84 -39.95 -18.66
CA LEU A 7 25.92 -38.61 -18.09
C LEU A 7 24.53 -38.19 -17.57
N LEU A 8 24.36 -38.09 -16.26
CA LEU A 8 23.23 -37.36 -15.68
C LEU A 8 23.54 -35.86 -15.75
N VAL A 9 22.87 -35.15 -16.64
CA VAL A 9 22.87 -33.69 -16.70
C VAL A 9 21.99 -33.19 -15.56
N THR A 10 22.60 -32.59 -14.53
CA THR A 10 21.87 -31.91 -13.46
C THR A 10 21.32 -30.58 -14.00
N LEU A 11 20.01 -30.52 -14.23
CA LEU A 11 19.28 -29.29 -14.51
C LEU A 11 19.31 -28.40 -13.25
N VAL A 12 20.12 -27.35 -13.27
CA VAL A 12 20.06 -26.28 -12.27
C VAL A 12 18.86 -25.40 -12.63
N SER A 13 17.74 -25.57 -11.93
CA SER A 13 16.60 -24.66 -12.03
C SER A 13 16.99 -23.31 -11.43
N VAL A 14 17.35 -22.36 -12.29
CA VAL A 14 17.52 -20.96 -11.88
C VAL A 14 16.11 -20.41 -11.66
N ASN A 15 15.68 -20.34 -10.40
CA ASN A 15 14.46 -19.63 -10.05
C ASN A 15 14.73 -18.14 -10.27
N VAL A 16 14.39 -17.64 -11.46
CA VAL A 16 14.29 -16.20 -11.71
C VAL A 16 13.11 -15.73 -10.86
N MET A 17 13.40 -15.19 -9.68
CA MET A 17 12.48 -14.33 -8.95
C MET A 17 12.32 -13.05 -9.78
N GLU A 18 11.42 -13.10 -10.74
CA GLU A 18 10.91 -11.92 -11.42
C GLU A 18 10.20 -11.10 -10.33
N ALA A 19 10.85 -10.03 -9.86
CA ALA A 19 10.16 -9.05 -9.05
C ALA A 19 9.08 -8.45 -9.95
N ALA A 20 7.83 -8.89 -9.76
CA ALA A 20 6.69 -8.35 -10.48
C ALA A 20 6.79 -6.82 -10.40
N GLU A 21 6.82 -6.17 -11.57
CA GLU A 21 6.80 -4.72 -11.66
C GLU A 21 5.52 -4.24 -10.97
N ASP A 22 5.65 -3.38 -9.94
CA ASP A 22 4.51 -2.82 -9.21
C ASP A 22 3.53 -2.22 -10.25
N VAL A 23 2.36 -2.83 -10.42
CA VAL A 23 1.35 -2.38 -11.37
C VAL A 23 0.74 -1.09 -10.84
N ILE A 24 0.97 0.02 -11.53
CA ILE A 24 0.41 1.34 -11.21
C ILE A 24 -0.56 1.76 -12.32
N GLU A 25 -1.79 2.09 -11.95
CA GLU A 25 -2.77 2.71 -12.84
C GLU A 25 -2.71 4.24 -12.76
N ASN A 26 -2.98 4.90 -13.89
CA ASN A 26 -2.94 6.36 -14.05
C ASN A 26 -1.64 7.06 -13.59
N PRO A 27 -0.44 6.55 -13.94
CA PRO A 27 0.84 7.03 -13.40
C PRO A 27 1.08 8.55 -13.54
N GLU A 28 0.48 9.19 -14.53
CA GLU A 28 0.53 10.64 -14.76
C GLU A 28 -0.06 11.48 -13.62
N LYS A 29 -0.92 10.90 -12.78
CA LYS A 29 -1.57 11.57 -11.64
C LYS A 29 -0.80 11.41 -10.33
N CYS A 30 0.26 10.62 -10.28
CA CYS A 30 0.97 10.34 -9.04
C CYS A 30 1.88 11.51 -8.62
N PHE A 31 1.69 11.99 -7.39
CA PHE A 31 2.46 13.05 -6.75
C PHE A 31 3.30 12.55 -5.56
N VAL A 32 2.87 11.48 -4.90
CA VAL A 32 3.56 10.88 -3.77
C VAL A 32 4.86 10.23 -4.24
N ASP A 33 5.94 10.45 -3.51
CA ASP A 33 7.24 9.83 -3.81
C ASP A 33 7.15 8.30 -3.85
N ARG A 34 7.92 7.70 -4.77
CA ARG A 34 7.91 6.25 -5.03
C ARG A 34 8.14 5.42 -3.77
N HIS A 35 9.00 5.84 -2.84
CA HIS A 35 9.25 5.05 -1.63
C HIS A 35 8.01 4.94 -0.73
N PHE A 36 7.19 5.99 -0.69
CA PHE A 36 5.92 5.97 0.05
C PHE A 36 4.86 5.17 -0.69
N ARG A 37 4.72 5.32 -2.01
CA ARG A 37 3.78 4.51 -2.80
C ARG A 37 4.05 3.01 -2.63
N ASN A 38 5.31 2.60 -2.78
CA ASN A 38 5.70 1.20 -2.59
C ASN A 38 5.50 0.74 -1.13
N LEU A 39 5.58 1.64 -0.15
CA LEU A 39 5.25 1.30 1.24
C LEU A 39 3.75 1.11 1.43
N PHE A 40 2.93 1.98 0.83
CA PHE A 40 1.47 1.86 0.84
C PHE A 40 1.03 0.57 0.16
N ASP A 41 1.52 0.29 -1.05
CA ASP A 41 1.27 -0.94 -1.79
C ASP A 41 1.59 -2.19 -0.97
N ARG A 42 2.84 -2.33 -0.51
CA ARG A 42 3.23 -3.47 0.32
C ARG A 42 2.41 -3.57 1.61
N GLY A 43 2.02 -2.45 2.21
CA GLY A 43 1.18 -2.42 3.41
C GLY A 43 -0.18 -3.08 3.19
N HIS A 44 -0.81 -2.79 2.05
CA HIS A 44 -2.10 -3.35 1.65
C HIS A 44 -1.97 -4.78 1.16
N ASN A 45 -1.10 -5.01 0.17
CA ASN A 45 -1.02 -6.29 -0.53
C ASN A 45 -0.46 -7.41 0.35
N LYS A 46 0.46 -7.13 1.28
CA LYS A 46 0.86 -8.15 2.28
C LYS A 46 -0.31 -8.60 3.15
N LEU A 47 -1.19 -7.68 3.56
CA LEU A 47 -2.36 -8.03 4.36
C LEU A 47 -3.38 -8.82 3.52
N ARG A 48 -3.69 -8.36 2.30
CA ARG A 48 -4.63 -9.04 1.40
C ARG A 48 -4.20 -10.47 1.07
N LEU A 49 -2.93 -10.65 0.68
CA LEU A 49 -2.36 -11.97 0.40
C LEU A 49 -2.42 -12.89 1.64
N SER A 50 -2.17 -12.37 2.84
CA SER A 50 -2.31 -13.15 4.08
C SER A 50 -3.74 -13.61 4.38
N LYS A 51 -4.75 -13.00 3.73
CA LYS A 51 -6.17 -13.35 3.82
C LYS A 51 -6.65 -14.20 2.63
N GLY A 52 -5.74 -14.60 1.72
CA GLY A 52 -6.08 -15.35 0.52
C GLY A 52 -6.82 -14.52 -0.54
N LEU A 53 -6.66 -13.20 -0.50
CA LEU A 53 -7.25 -12.28 -1.47
C LEU A 53 -6.23 -11.89 -2.55
N PRO A 54 -6.68 -11.58 -3.77
CA PRO A 54 -5.81 -11.02 -4.80
C PRO A 54 -5.30 -9.64 -4.36
N GLU A 55 -4.17 -9.24 -4.92
CA GLU A 55 -3.63 -7.90 -4.76
C GLU A 55 -4.62 -6.84 -5.27
N VAL A 56 -4.54 -5.66 -4.68
CA VAL A 56 -5.24 -4.45 -5.09
C VAL A 56 -4.24 -3.57 -5.84
N VAL A 57 -4.68 -2.94 -6.93
CA VAL A 57 -3.81 -2.13 -7.79
C VAL A 57 -3.67 -0.73 -7.23
N TYR A 58 -2.44 -0.20 -7.15
CA TYR A 58 -2.22 1.20 -6.83
C TYR A 58 -2.64 2.07 -8.00
N ASP A 59 -3.60 2.96 -7.78
CA ASP A 59 -4.16 3.85 -8.79
C ASP A 59 -3.96 5.31 -8.35
N CYS A 60 -3.22 6.06 -9.16
CA CYS A 60 -2.93 7.46 -8.87
C CYS A 60 -4.17 8.37 -8.94
N GLU A 61 -5.26 7.96 -9.59
CA GLU A 61 -6.55 8.65 -9.48
C GLU A 61 -7.11 8.58 -8.05
N PHE A 62 -6.95 7.42 -7.38
CA PHE A 62 -7.34 7.28 -5.98
C PHE A 62 -6.36 7.98 -5.02
N GLU A 63 -5.09 8.15 -5.42
CA GLU A 63 -4.16 9.02 -4.71
C GLU A 63 -4.63 10.47 -4.74
N GLU A 64 -5.05 10.96 -5.91
CA GLU A 64 -5.63 12.29 -6.06
C GLU A 64 -6.92 12.43 -5.23
N HIS A 65 -7.82 11.44 -5.24
CA HIS A 65 -9.01 11.45 -4.40
C HIS A 65 -8.70 11.47 -2.90
N ALA A 66 -7.64 10.77 -2.47
CA ALA A 66 -7.17 10.83 -1.08
C ALA A 66 -6.59 12.21 -0.72
N ARG A 67 -5.95 12.92 -1.66
CA ARG A 67 -5.55 14.32 -1.48
C ARG A 67 -6.76 15.24 -1.36
N GLU A 68 -7.74 15.07 -2.24
CA GLU A 68 -8.98 15.86 -2.22
C GLU A 68 -9.75 15.71 -0.90
N GLU A 69 -9.74 14.54 -0.26
CA GLU A 69 -10.33 14.36 1.08
C GLU A 69 -9.67 15.25 2.16
N GLU A 70 -8.35 15.46 2.08
CA GLU A 70 -7.64 16.33 3.04
C GLU A 70 -8.00 17.80 2.87
N GLU A 71 -8.33 18.21 1.65
CA GLU A 71 -8.75 19.57 1.32
C GLU A 71 -10.25 19.78 1.56
N ASN A 72 -11.05 18.76 1.24
CA ASN A 72 -12.50 18.76 1.25
C ASN A 72 -13.02 17.56 2.07
N ASN A 73 -13.05 17.72 3.39
CA ASN A 73 -13.49 16.66 4.31
C ASN A 73 -14.87 16.10 3.94
N GLY A 74 -14.97 14.78 3.76
CA GLY A 74 -16.18 14.09 3.33
C GLY A 74 -16.31 13.86 1.82
N TYR A 75 -15.33 14.28 1.01
CA TYR A 75 -15.26 14.03 -0.43
C TYR A 75 -15.42 12.53 -0.76
N LEU A 76 -14.65 11.66 -0.11
CA LEU A 76 -14.67 10.22 -0.36
C LEU A 76 -16.01 9.59 0.03
N ASP A 77 -16.56 9.99 1.19
CA ASP A 77 -17.86 9.50 1.63
C ASP A 77 -18.98 9.92 0.66
N GLY A 78 -18.92 11.16 0.14
CA GLY A 78 -19.86 11.66 -0.87
C GLY A 78 -19.78 10.91 -2.21
N LYS A 79 -18.64 10.31 -2.54
CA LYS A 79 -18.45 9.45 -3.71
C LYS A 79 -18.79 7.98 -3.46
N GLY A 80 -19.04 7.59 -2.21
CA GLY A 80 -19.23 6.18 -1.82
C GLY A 80 -17.94 5.37 -1.86
N TYR A 81 -16.77 6.02 -1.80
CA TYR A 81 -15.46 5.37 -1.77
C TYR A 81 -15.11 4.90 -0.36
N GLY A 82 -14.24 3.88 -0.29
CA GLY A 82 -13.65 3.45 0.97
C GLY A 82 -12.63 4.49 1.45
N LYS A 83 -12.53 4.68 2.78
CA LYS A 83 -11.64 5.67 3.40
C LYS A 83 -10.93 5.08 4.62
N LEU A 84 -9.60 4.98 4.54
CA LEU A 84 -8.72 4.66 5.67
C LEU A 84 -7.93 5.90 6.03
N VAL A 85 -7.94 6.30 7.31
CA VAL A 85 -7.14 7.44 7.80
C VAL A 85 -6.38 7.02 9.05
N PHE A 86 -5.08 7.33 9.09
CA PHE A 86 -4.29 7.17 10.30
C PHE A 86 -3.25 8.28 10.46
N GLU A 87 -2.92 8.59 11.71
CA GLU A 87 -1.89 9.58 12.06
C GLU A 87 -0.76 8.94 12.85
N ARG A 88 0.47 9.38 12.62
CA ARG A 88 1.62 8.98 13.43
C ARG A 88 2.52 10.17 13.73
N THR A 89 2.93 10.27 14.99
CA THR A 89 4.07 11.09 15.38
C THR A 89 5.35 10.43 14.86
N TYR A 90 6.27 11.23 14.33
CA TYR A 90 7.57 10.76 13.89
C TYR A 90 8.68 11.70 14.36
N ASP A 91 9.84 11.14 14.67
CA ASP A 91 11.01 11.95 14.97
C ASP A 91 11.96 12.00 13.76
N ARG A 92 12.58 10.85 13.42
CA ARG A 92 13.63 10.79 12.40
C ARG A 92 13.17 10.34 11.02
N SER A 93 12.17 9.46 10.93
CA SER A 93 11.76 8.85 9.67
C SER A 93 10.24 8.70 9.60
N VAL A 94 9.65 9.40 8.64
CA VAL A 94 8.23 9.27 8.29
C VAL A 94 7.97 7.86 7.76
N LEU A 95 8.82 7.36 6.85
CA LEU A 95 8.69 6.01 6.28
C LEU A 95 8.58 4.93 7.37
N ARG A 96 9.48 4.95 8.37
CA ARG A 96 9.40 3.99 9.49
C ARG A 96 8.15 4.16 10.34
N ALA A 97 7.66 5.38 10.51
CA ALA A 97 6.44 5.64 11.26
C ALA A 97 5.20 5.09 10.53
N VAL A 98 5.13 5.30 9.21
CA VAL A 98 4.07 4.75 8.35
C VAL A 98 4.14 3.22 8.29
N GLU A 99 5.33 2.63 8.17
CA GLU A 99 5.51 1.18 8.18
C GLU A 99 5.02 0.54 9.49
N ARG A 100 5.31 1.16 10.64
CA ARG A 100 4.77 0.72 11.92
C ARG A 100 3.24 0.82 11.97
N ALA A 101 2.66 1.89 11.43
CA ALA A 101 1.21 2.03 11.35
C ALA A 101 0.56 0.85 10.60
N PHE A 102 1.08 0.48 9.42
CA PHE A 102 0.54 -0.67 8.69
C PHE A 102 0.66 -1.99 9.46
N ASN A 103 1.70 -2.18 10.27
CA ASN A 103 1.79 -3.36 11.12
C ASN A 103 0.77 -3.35 12.25
N GLU A 104 0.51 -2.19 12.86
CA GLU A 104 -0.51 -2.01 13.90
C GLU A 104 -1.93 -2.19 13.35
N LEU A 105 -2.21 -1.70 12.14
CA LEU A 105 -3.53 -1.80 11.48
C LEU A 105 -3.97 -3.25 11.25
N LYS A 106 -3.05 -4.22 11.24
CA LYS A 106 -3.40 -5.66 11.13
C LYS A 106 -4.23 -6.16 12.31
N SER A 107 -4.18 -5.45 13.45
CA SER A 107 -4.94 -5.76 14.65
C SER A 107 -6.21 -4.92 14.78
N ASP A 108 -6.45 -3.97 13.88
CA ASP A 108 -7.67 -3.15 13.86
C ASP A 108 -8.72 -3.82 12.93
N PRO A 109 -9.84 -4.33 13.47
CA PRO A 109 -10.84 -5.03 12.67
C PRO A 109 -11.49 -4.15 11.60
N ASN A 110 -11.62 -2.84 11.83
CA ASN A 110 -12.22 -1.92 10.86
C ASN A 110 -11.24 -1.65 9.71
N ALA A 111 -9.97 -1.44 10.03
CA ALA A 111 -8.93 -1.28 9.01
C ALA A 111 -8.76 -2.55 8.18
N VAL A 112 -8.76 -3.72 8.82
CA VAL A 112 -8.69 -5.02 8.14
C VAL A 112 -9.89 -5.21 7.22
N ALA A 113 -11.11 -4.92 7.67
CA ALA A 113 -12.32 -5.06 6.85
C ALA A 113 -12.24 -4.21 5.57
N LEU A 114 -11.69 -3.00 5.67
CA LEU A 114 -11.54 -2.10 4.53
C LEU A 114 -10.40 -2.53 3.59
N ILE A 115 -9.19 -2.76 4.11
CA ILE A 115 -8.02 -3.16 3.30
C ILE A 115 -8.26 -4.52 2.62
N ALA A 116 -8.91 -5.45 3.34
CA ALA A 116 -9.25 -6.78 2.85
C ALA A 116 -10.66 -6.86 2.27
N ASN A 117 -11.25 -5.75 1.82
CA ASN A 117 -12.51 -5.79 1.09
C ASN A 117 -12.30 -6.53 -0.24
N PRO A 118 -12.97 -7.68 -0.48
CA PRO A 118 -12.76 -8.49 -1.68
C PRO A 118 -13.30 -7.81 -2.94
N LYS A 119 -14.16 -6.80 -2.80
CA LYS A 119 -14.71 -6.04 -3.94
C LYS A 119 -13.79 -4.90 -4.39
N ALA A 120 -12.87 -4.46 -3.52
CA ALA A 120 -11.93 -3.40 -3.86
C ALA A 120 -10.86 -3.93 -4.82
N THR A 121 -10.68 -3.25 -5.94
CA THR A 121 -9.69 -3.57 -6.97
C THR A 121 -8.64 -2.48 -7.14
N ARG A 122 -8.93 -1.26 -6.68
CA ARG A 122 -8.03 -0.10 -6.79
C ARG A 122 -7.98 0.67 -5.49
N PHE A 123 -6.81 1.23 -5.20
CA PHE A 123 -6.63 2.13 -4.08
C PHE A 123 -5.51 3.13 -4.36
N GLY A 124 -5.48 4.23 -3.61
CA GLY A 124 -4.38 5.19 -3.65
C GLY A 124 -4.33 5.99 -2.35
N CYS A 125 -3.15 6.47 -1.98
CA CYS A 125 -2.94 7.08 -0.67
C CYS A 125 -2.22 8.41 -0.76
N TRP A 126 -2.67 9.38 0.03
CA TRP A 126 -2.04 10.67 0.20
C TRP A 126 -1.45 10.83 1.61
N GLY A 127 -0.27 11.43 1.70
CA GLY A 127 0.43 11.69 2.96
C GLY A 127 0.63 13.18 3.21
N ARG A 128 0.18 13.67 4.37
CA ARG A 128 0.38 15.06 4.81
C ARG A 128 1.29 15.12 6.03
N LEU A 129 2.36 15.91 5.93
CA LEU A 129 3.24 16.23 7.05
C LEU A 129 2.82 17.55 7.70
N PHE A 130 2.80 17.58 9.03
CA PHE A 130 2.50 18.80 9.78
C PHE A 130 3.18 18.79 11.15
N ARG A 131 3.28 19.98 11.76
CA ARG A 131 3.72 20.13 13.15
C ARG A 131 2.54 20.58 14.00
N VAL A 132 2.37 19.93 15.15
CA VAL A 132 1.37 20.33 16.14
C VAL A 132 1.85 21.62 16.81
N LYS A 133 1.09 22.70 16.70
CA LYS A 133 1.52 24.04 17.19
C LYS A 133 1.77 24.07 18.70
N SER A 134 0.98 23.34 19.49
CA SER A 134 1.08 23.35 20.94
C SER A 134 2.25 22.53 21.50
N THR A 135 2.57 21.39 20.88
CA THR A 135 3.60 20.46 21.38
C THR A 135 4.90 20.48 20.57
N GLY A 136 4.88 21.07 19.37
CA GLY A 136 6.00 21.03 18.43
C GLY A 136 6.20 19.66 17.76
N GLU A 137 5.35 18.67 18.06
CA GLU A 137 5.47 17.32 17.52
C GLU A 137 5.30 17.29 16.01
N LYS A 138 6.21 16.58 15.33
CA LYS A 138 6.10 16.29 13.89
C LYS A 138 5.17 15.10 13.70
N LYS A 139 4.11 15.28 12.91
CA LYS A 139 3.11 14.25 12.60
C LYS A 139 2.95 14.06 11.10
N THR A 140 2.63 12.82 10.72
CA THR A 140 2.15 12.47 9.40
C THR A 140 0.71 11.98 9.53
N ARG A 141 -0.18 12.45 8.65
CA ARG A 141 -1.50 11.86 8.41
C ARG A 141 -1.46 11.18 7.06
N VAL A 142 -1.91 9.94 6.99
CA VAL A 142 -2.10 9.20 5.74
C VAL A 142 -3.59 8.95 5.57
N THR A 143 -4.07 9.26 4.39
CA THR A 143 -5.43 8.98 3.94
C THR A 143 -5.33 8.09 2.72
N CYS A 144 -6.04 6.95 2.70
CA CYS A 144 -6.14 6.06 1.56
C CYS A 144 -7.59 5.96 1.10
N ALA A 145 -7.78 6.08 -0.21
CA ALA A 145 -9.06 5.93 -0.88
C ALA A 145 -9.12 4.57 -1.59
N TYR A 146 -10.31 3.96 -1.59
CA TYR A 146 -10.56 2.69 -2.27
C TYR A 146 -11.80 2.82 -3.15
N ASP A 147 -11.80 2.12 -4.28
CA ASP A 147 -12.92 2.13 -5.24
C ASP A 147 -14.20 1.48 -4.68
N LYS A 148 -14.08 0.71 -3.59
CA LYS A 148 -15.19 0.13 -2.81
C LYS A 148 -15.01 0.33 -1.32
N LYS A 149 -16.14 0.58 -0.65
CA LYS A 149 -16.28 0.65 0.81
C LYS A 149 -16.55 -0.73 1.40
#